data_AF-A0A925G2Z6-F1
#
_entry.id   AF-A0A925G2Z6-F1
#
_cell.length_a   1.000
_cell.length_b   1.000
_cell.length_c   1.000
_cell.angle_alpha   90.00
_cell.angle_beta   90.00
_cell.angle_gamma   90.00
#
_symmetry.space_group_name_H-M   'P 1'
#
loop_
_entity.id
_entity.type
_entity.pdbx_description
1 polymer ?
#
loop_
_entity_poly.entity_id
_entity_poly.type
_entity_poly.pdbx_seq_one_letter_code
_entity_poly.pdbx_strand_id
1 'polypeptide(L)'
;MSKPKIIIPRRVLLVEIERRCRVPECNAQTRTGLTKDEAHTYSGFECGRCKEWNADALTERDVPEWWEELKITDLYSVRELSAPLPNEPGAVIARLSDDYRRTKDEE
;
A
#
# COMPACT_ATOMS: atom_id res chain seq x y z
N MET A 1 43.70 25.05 13.87
CA MET A 1 42.77 23.98 14.26
C MET A 1 41.56 24.04 13.33
N SER A 2 41.35 23.02 12.49
CA SER A 2 40.20 23.00 11.58
C SER A 2 38.92 22.69 12.35
N LYS A 3 37.88 23.51 12.14
CA LYS A 3 36.56 23.30 12.73
C LYS A 3 35.94 22.01 12.15
N PRO A 4 35.27 21.19 12.98
CA PRO A 4 34.56 20.03 12.47
C PRO A 4 33.44 20.49 11.52
N LYS A 5 33.44 19.97 10.29
CA LYS A 5 32.33 20.14 9.35
C LYS A 5 31.19 19.23 9.78
N ILE A 6 30.09 19.82 10.23
CA ILE A 6 28.83 19.08 10.40
C ILE A 6 28.26 18.85 9.00
N ILE A 7 28.26 17.59 8.56
CA ILE A 7 27.55 17.20 7.34
C ILE A 7 26.14 16.82 7.75
N ILE A 8 25.17 17.64 7.35
CA ILE A 8 23.75 17.30 7.48
C ILE A 8 23.33 16.70 6.13
N PRO A 9 23.16 15.36 6.04
CA PRO A 9 22.68 14.76 4.81
C PRO A 9 21.27 15.27 4.52
N ARG A 10 21.10 15.98 3.40
CA ARG A 10 19.78 16.38 2.91
C ARG A 10 19.14 15.17 2.27
N ARG A 11 18.30 14.44 3.02
CA ARG A 11 17.41 13.44 2.44
C ARG A 11 16.23 14.17 1.79
N VAL A 12 16.01 13.93 0.50
CA VAL A 12 14.88 14.51 -0.22
C VAL A 12 13.65 13.70 0.14
N LEU A 13 12.71 14.32 0.84
CA LEU A 13 11.34 13.80 0.99
C LEU A 13 10.70 13.84 -0.40
N LEU A 14 10.22 12.68 -0.86
CA LEU A 14 9.74 12.53 -2.23
C LEU A 14 8.21 12.46 -2.30
N VAL A 15 7.56 11.93 -1.26
CA VAL A 15 6.11 11.83 -1.17
C VAL A 15 5.61 12.18 0.22
N GLU A 16 4.41 12.74 0.29
CA GLU A 16 3.65 12.90 1.53
C GLU A 16 2.38 12.05 1.40
N ILE A 17 2.19 11.12 2.32
CA ILE A 17 0.98 10.31 2.40
C ILE A 17 0.13 10.78 3.57
N GLU A 18 -1.17 10.63 3.41
CA GLU A 18 -2.15 10.92 4.44
C GLU A 18 -2.90 9.64 4.81
N ARG A 19 -2.99 9.36 6.11
CA ARG A 19 -3.69 8.21 6.66
C ARG A 19 -4.51 8.61 7.88
N ARG A 20 -5.53 7.81 8.19
CA ARG A 20 -6.33 7.95 9.41
C ARG A 20 -6.07 6.78 10.34
N CYS A 21 -6.03 7.03 11.63
CA CYS A 21 -5.91 5.98 12.63
C CYS A 21 -7.11 5.01 12.54
N ARG A 22 -6.84 3.71 12.54
CA ARG A 22 -7.86 2.65 12.43
C ARG A 22 -8.74 2.52 13.67
N VAL A 23 -8.31 3.06 14.81
CA VAL A 23 -9.09 3.05 16.06
C VAL A 23 -10.29 3.98 15.86
N PRO A 24 -11.54 3.45 15.87
CA PRO A 24 -12.74 4.24 15.53
C PRO A 24 -12.93 5.48 16.39
N GLU A 25 -12.60 5.39 17.69
CA GLU A 25 -12.70 6.50 18.64
C GLU A 25 -11.61 7.57 18.43
N CYS A 26 -10.47 7.21 17.83
CA CYS A 26 -9.38 8.14 17.58
C CYS A 26 -9.54 8.83 16.23
N ASN A 27 -9.58 8.03 15.15
CA ASN A 27 -9.71 8.45 13.74
C ASN A 27 -8.84 9.68 13.35
N ALA A 28 -7.72 9.89 14.05
CA ALA A 28 -6.86 11.04 13.85
C ALA A 28 -6.14 10.93 12.50
N GLN A 29 -6.10 12.03 11.78
CA GLN A 29 -5.37 12.15 10.52
C GLN A 29 -3.88 12.33 10.80
N THR A 30 -3.06 11.58 10.09
CA THR A 30 -1.60 11.62 10.17
C THR A 30 -1.06 11.85 8.76
N ARG A 31 -0.13 12.78 8.64
CA ARG A 31 0.63 13.02 7.42
C ARG A 31 2.06 12.56 7.63
N THR A 32 2.54 11.72 6.72
CA THR A 32 3.86 11.13 6.81
C THR A 32 4.61 11.44 5.53
N GLY A 33 5.73 12.13 5.68
CA GLY A 33 6.69 12.33 4.61
C GLY A 33 7.59 11.11 4.46
N LEU A 34 7.74 10.61 3.23
CA LEU A 34 8.60 9.48 2.92
C LEU A 34 9.61 9.86 1.83
N THR A 35 10.87 9.51 2.06
CA THR A 35 11.90 9.35 1.03
C THR A 35 11.62 8.07 0.22
N LYS A 36 12.34 7.87 -0.90
CA LYS A 36 12.22 6.64 -1.69
C LYS A 36 12.50 5.40 -0.84
N ASP A 37 13.60 5.44 -0.09
CA ASP A 37 14.05 4.31 0.74
C ASP A 37 13.04 3.99 1.85
N GLU A 38 12.49 5.02 2.49
CA GLU A 38 11.46 4.84 3.52
C GLU A 38 10.19 4.24 2.92
N ALA A 39 9.78 4.70 1.73
CA ALA A 39 8.62 4.17 1.02
C ALA A 39 8.78 2.68 0.66
N HIS A 40 9.97 2.23 0.25
CA HIS A 40 10.26 0.81 0.02
C HIS A 40 10.05 -0.07 1.26
N THR A 41 10.28 0.48 2.46
CA THR A 41 10.18 -0.25 3.73
C THR A 41 8.94 0.10 4.55
N TYR A 42 8.04 0.91 3.99
CA TYR A 42 6.87 1.40 4.71
C TYR A 42 5.91 0.25 5.03
N SER A 43 5.59 0.09 6.32
CA SER A 43 4.72 -0.99 6.83
C SER A 43 3.65 -0.51 7.81
N GLY A 44 3.53 0.81 7.98
CA GLY A 44 2.60 1.40 8.93
C GLY A 44 3.08 2.71 9.55
N PHE A 45 2.27 3.19 10.49
CA PHE A 45 2.59 4.38 11.27
C PHE A 45 2.05 4.28 12.70
N GLU A 46 2.76 4.90 13.65
CA GLU A 46 2.26 5.13 15.01
C GLU A 46 1.37 6.37 15.02
N CYS A 47 0.16 6.25 15.57
CA CYS A 47 -0.73 7.41 15.67
C CYS A 47 -0.19 8.44 16.67
N GLY A 48 0.02 9.67 16.24
CA GLY A 48 0.47 10.75 17.12
C GLY A 48 -0.44 11.05 18.32
N ARG A 49 -1.73 10.69 18.22
CA ARG A 49 -2.75 10.93 19.26
C ARG A 49 -2.90 9.76 20.24
N CYS A 50 -3.28 8.57 19.76
CA CYS A 50 -3.54 7.42 20.63
C CYS A 50 -2.34 6.47 20.80
N LYS A 51 -1.23 6.71 20.10
CA LYS A 51 0.01 5.92 20.17
C LYS A 51 -0.12 4.46 19.70
N GLU A 52 -1.26 4.10 19.15
CA GLU A 52 -1.50 2.79 18.56
C GLU A 52 -0.75 2.64 17.22
N TRP A 53 -0.20 1.45 16.97
CA TRP A 53 0.39 1.10 15.68
C TRP A 53 -0.69 0.79 14.64
N ASN A 54 -0.58 1.39 13.46
CA ASN A 54 -1.47 1.18 12.34
C ASN A 54 -0.68 0.50 11.22
N ALA A 55 -0.84 -0.83 11.08
CA ALA A 55 -0.28 -1.56 9.96
C ALA A 55 -0.92 -1.05 8.65
N ASP A 56 -0.08 -0.71 7.68
CA ASP A 56 -0.48 -0.11 6.41
C ASP A 56 0.58 -0.39 5.34
N ALA A 57 0.20 -0.29 4.08
CA ALA A 57 1.13 -0.41 2.96
C ALA A 57 0.86 0.69 1.93
N LEU A 58 1.89 1.08 1.18
CA LEU A 58 1.71 2.00 0.07
C LEU A 58 0.98 1.31 -1.08
N THR A 59 0.13 2.07 -1.75
CA THR A 59 -0.56 1.65 -2.97
C THR A 59 0.00 2.39 -4.18
N GLU A 60 -0.38 1.98 -5.40
CA GLU A 60 -0.05 2.68 -6.65
C GLU A 60 -0.48 4.15 -6.65
N ARG A 61 -1.47 4.53 -5.84
CA ARG A 61 -1.92 5.92 -5.72
C ARG A 61 -1.00 6.78 -4.86
N ASP A 62 -0.25 6.15 -3.97
CA ASP A 62 0.69 6.83 -3.08
C ASP A 62 2.08 6.99 -3.71
N VAL A 63 2.36 6.18 -4.74
CA VAL A 63 3.64 6.09 -5.44
C VAL A 63 3.56 6.86 -6.75
N PRO A 64 4.38 7.91 -6.95
CA PRO A 64 4.46 8.61 -8.21
C PRO A 64 4.92 7.69 -9.35
N GLU A 65 4.37 7.87 -10.55
CA GLU A 65 4.69 7.06 -11.73
C GLU A 65 6.20 7.02 -12.07
N TRP A 66 6.92 8.10 -11.78
CA TRP A 66 8.37 8.22 -12.02
C TRP A 66 9.24 7.44 -11.02
N TRP A 67 8.65 6.71 -10.06
CA TRP A 67 9.35 5.72 -9.22
C TRP A 67 9.46 4.35 -9.93
N GLU A 68 10.20 4.30 -11.04
CA GLU A 68 10.37 3.08 -11.88
C GLU A 68 10.98 1.85 -11.16
N GLU A 69 11.50 2.01 -9.94
CA GLU A 69 12.15 0.94 -9.16
C GLU A 69 11.26 0.34 -8.04
N LEU A 70 10.11 0.96 -7.75
CA LEU A 70 9.16 0.45 -6.75
C LEU A 70 8.19 -0.51 -7.44
N LYS A 71 8.59 -1.77 -7.60
CA LYS A 71 7.62 -2.85 -7.84
C LYS A 71 6.79 -2.98 -6.56
N ILE A 72 5.68 -2.25 -6.50
CA ILE A 72 4.68 -2.34 -5.44
C ILE A 72 4.34 -3.82 -5.30
N THR A 73 4.73 -4.41 -4.17
CA THR A 73 4.33 -5.76 -3.83
C THR A 73 2.82 -5.77 -3.77
N ASP A 74 2.25 -6.43 -4.77
CA ASP A 74 0.84 -6.68 -4.97
C ASP A 74 0.16 -7.08 -3.65
N LEU A 75 -1.06 -6.56 -3.44
CA LEU A 75 -1.93 -6.83 -2.30
C LEU A 75 -2.18 -8.34 -2.07
N TYR A 76 -1.80 -9.18 -3.04
CA TYR A 76 -1.81 -10.64 -2.96
C TYR A 76 -0.88 -11.23 -1.90
N SER A 77 0.22 -10.58 -1.52
CA SER A 77 1.13 -11.13 -0.48
C SER A 77 0.53 -11.07 0.94
N VAL A 78 -0.51 -10.26 1.17
CA VAL A 78 -1.23 -10.21 2.45
C VAL A 78 -2.39 -11.23 2.49
N ARG A 79 -2.79 -11.77 1.33
CA ARG A 79 -3.87 -12.77 1.21
C ARG A 79 -3.41 -14.23 1.38
N GLU A 80 -2.11 -14.50 1.44
CA GLU A 80 -1.59 -15.88 1.55
C GLU A 80 -1.86 -16.58 2.90
N LEU A 81 -2.45 -15.89 3.89
CA LEU A 81 -2.86 -16.52 5.15
C LEU A 81 -4.29 -17.11 5.13
N SER A 82 -4.96 -17.12 3.98
CA SER A 82 -6.29 -17.74 3.86
C SER A 82 -6.45 -18.53 2.55
N ALA A 83 -5.75 -19.66 2.46
CA ALA A 83 -6.10 -20.76 1.56
C ALA A 83 -7.06 -21.73 2.31
N PRO A 84 -8.06 -22.36 1.64
CA PRO A 84 -7.80 -23.20 0.46
C PRO A 84 -8.85 -23.14 -0.66
N LEU A 85 -8.37 -23.21 -1.92
CA LEU A 85 -8.60 -24.30 -2.90
C LEU A 85 -8.11 -23.86 -4.29
N PRO A 86 -7.58 -24.79 -5.12
CA PRO A 86 -6.96 -24.45 -6.39
C PRO A 86 -8.04 -24.26 -7.44
N ASN A 87 -8.25 -23.02 -7.88
CA ASN A 87 -8.94 -22.76 -9.14
C ASN A 87 -7.90 -22.28 -10.13
N GLU A 88 -7.75 -23.04 -11.21
CA GLU A 88 -6.88 -22.69 -12.32
C GLU A 88 -7.21 -21.29 -12.84
N PRO A 89 -6.18 -20.50 -13.21
CA PRO A 89 -6.37 -19.15 -13.72
C PRO A 89 -7.27 -19.19 -14.96
N GLY A 90 -8.45 -18.56 -14.86
CA GLY A 90 -9.42 -18.46 -15.96
C GLY A 90 -10.78 -19.14 -15.68
N ALA A 91 -10.89 -20.02 -14.68
CA ALA A 91 -12.15 -20.73 -14.40
C ALA A 91 -13.30 -19.77 -14.00
N VAL A 92 -12.98 -18.68 -13.31
CA VAL A 92 -13.95 -17.65 -12.91
C VAL A 92 -14.45 -16.87 -14.14
N ILE A 93 -13.56 -16.53 -15.06
CA ILE A 93 -13.92 -15.80 -16.29
C ILE A 93 -14.75 -16.69 -17.21
N ALA A 94 -14.44 -17.98 -17.30
CA ALA A 94 -15.24 -18.94 -18.07
C ALA A 94 -16.67 -19.03 -17.53
N ARG A 95 -16.84 -19.18 -16.21
CA ARG A 95 -18.17 -19.23 -15.57
C ARG A 95 -19.00 -17.97 -15.79
N LEU A 96 -18.39 -16.79 -15.60
CA LEU A 96 -19.03 -15.50 -15.86
C LEU A 96 -19.43 -15.33 -17.34
N SER A 97 -18.60 -15.82 -18.27
CA SER A 97 -18.90 -15.76 -19.71
C SER A 97 -20.03 -16.69 -20.11
N ASP A 98 -20.12 -17.87 -19.48
CA ASP A 98 -21.18 -18.85 -19.76
C ASP A 98 -22.53 -18.40 -19.20
N ASP A 99 -22.55 -17.81 -17.99
CA ASP A 99 -23.77 -17.24 -17.41
C ASP A 99 -24.32 -16.08 -18.25
N TYR A 100 -23.44 -15.21 -18.77
CA TYR A 100 -23.85 -14.11 -19.64
C TYR A 100 -24.49 -14.60 -20.96
N ARG A 101 -23.94 -15.64 -21.59
CA ARG A 101 -24.54 -16.22 -22.81
C ARG A 101 -25.93 -16.79 -22.52
N ARG A 102 -26.09 -17.52 -21.40
CA ARG A 102 -27.41 -18.05 -20.99
C ARG A 102 -28.45 -16.96 -20.82
N THR A 103 -28.10 -15.84 -20.18
CA THR A 103 -29.06 -14.74 -19.98
C THR A 103 -29.44 -14.02 -21.27
N LYS A 104 -28.60 -14.11 -22.31
CA LYS A 104 -28.85 -13.45 -23.60
C LYS A 104 -29.72 -14.30 -24.54
N ASP A 105 -29.64 -15.63 -24.43
CA ASP A 105 -30.41 -16.55 -25.26
C ASP A 105 -31.85 -16.79 -24.72
N GLU A 106 -32.16 -16.28 -23.53
CA GLU A 106 -33.50 -16.34 -22.90
C GLU A 106 -34.36 -15.08 -23.17
N GLU A 107 -33.90 -14.15 -24.03
CA GLU A 107 -34.61 -12.91 -24.44
C GLU A 107 -35.12 -12.96 -25.89
#